data_AF-A0A8G1QZC5-F1
#
_entry.id   AF-A0A8G1QZC5-F1
#
_cell.length_a   1.000
_cell.length_b   1.000
_cell.length_c   1.000
_cell.angle_alpha   90.00
_cell.angle_beta   90.00
_cell.angle_gamma   90.00
#
_symmetry.space_group_name_H-M   'P 1'
#
loop_
_entity.id
_entity.type
_entity.pdbx_description
1 polymer ?
#
loop_
_entity_poly.entity_id
_entity_poly.type
_entity_poly.pdbx_seq_one_letter_code
_entity_poly.pdbx_strand_id
1 'polypeptide(L)'
;MERIDFETGEVVEPYPGNVSDALERYGDILRQYPYLLEGWDLPEDIPEDLLMPFGEFVEQYDLGAAVELISIYSQGVRNWLNYPTVYLMKFVSLDMLRALQTGFLSTARHHNSELYEAALEELGDDALLHSVVVNACREDDEMHRLMVESTDGTHWMIEANTTILAAPPTGHVLDGLDLDEFESSLFSQFIYGHYYAGLVRVDGCPEGVQIVNRGSDRPYSLPFLPCILMMYPTAVPGVMAVGYGSEEPMTEEQVKGAIVEDILGLRRAGYDVGDPEFLAFADHSPFEMSVGRKAIEDGFYHDLKKLQGHRNTYYVGATFEYPGSSAIWRAVDRLLPSVVGSIGRSQKPET
;
A
#
# COMPACT_ATOMS: atom_id res chain seq x y z
N MET A 1 -20.33 -14.01 -0.21
CA MET A 1 -19.06 -14.02 0.55
C MET A 1 -19.18 -15.06 1.64
N GLU A 2 -18.20 -15.93 1.75
CA GLU A 2 -18.07 -16.92 2.81
C GLU A 2 -16.86 -16.61 3.67
N ARG A 3 -16.95 -16.96 4.96
CA ARG A 3 -15.90 -16.77 5.96
C ARG A 3 -15.46 -18.15 6.40
N ILE A 4 -14.23 -18.50 6.07
CA ILE A 4 -13.67 -19.81 6.37
C ILE A 4 -12.39 -19.58 7.15
N ASP A 5 -12.18 -20.37 8.19
CA ASP A 5 -10.88 -20.50 8.81
C ASP A 5 -10.03 -21.44 7.97
N PHE A 6 -8.97 -20.91 7.36
CA PHE A 6 -8.14 -21.71 6.45
C PHE A 6 -7.28 -22.72 7.22
N GLU A 7 -6.98 -22.47 8.51
CA GLU A 7 -6.26 -23.40 9.37
C GLU A 7 -7.16 -24.60 9.71
N THR A 8 -8.40 -24.36 10.13
CA THR A 8 -9.29 -25.42 10.67
C THR A 8 -10.29 -25.97 9.65
N GLY A 9 -10.68 -25.19 8.65
CA GLY A 9 -11.78 -25.46 7.74
C GLY A 9 -13.15 -25.12 8.32
N GLU A 10 -13.23 -24.46 9.46
CA GLU A 10 -14.50 -24.07 10.07
C GLU A 10 -15.14 -22.89 9.34
N VAL A 11 -16.46 -22.93 9.18
CA VAL A 11 -17.23 -21.76 8.76
C VAL A 11 -17.33 -20.80 9.95
N VAL A 12 -16.91 -19.55 9.74
CA VAL A 12 -16.89 -18.54 10.79
C VAL A 12 -18.09 -17.60 10.64
N GLU A 13 -18.87 -17.48 11.70
CA GLU A 13 -19.98 -16.51 11.73
C GLU A 13 -19.45 -15.07 11.73
N PRO A 14 -20.20 -14.09 11.18
CA PRO A 14 -19.83 -12.69 11.28
C PRO A 14 -19.63 -12.25 12.73
N TYR A 15 -18.67 -11.35 12.97
CA TYR A 15 -18.50 -10.74 14.29
C TYR A 15 -19.83 -10.09 14.75
N PRO A 16 -20.26 -10.32 16.01
CA PRO A 16 -21.54 -9.83 16.48
C PRO A 16 -21.62 -8.31 16.47
N GLY A 17 -22.80 -7.78 16.11
CA GLY A 17 -23.09 -6.34 16.12
C GLY A 17 -23.61 -5.82 14.78
N ASN A 18 -23.83 -4.52 14.71
CA ASN A 18 -24.27 -3.85 13.49
C ASN A 18 -23.08 -3.15 12.81
N VAL A 19 -22.69 -3.67 11.65
CA VAL A 19 -21.59 -3.13 10.84
C VAL A 19 -21.84 -1.67 10.45
N SER A 20 -23.07 -1.29 10.12
CA SER A 20 -23.40 0.08 9.71
C SER A 20 -23.22 1.06 10.87
N ASP A 21 -23.73 0.72 12.05
CA ASP A 21 -23.61 1.58 13.24
C ASP A 21 -22.13 1.71 13.67
N ALA A 22 -21.34 0.64 13.56
CA ALA A 22 -19.91 0.66 13.85
C ALA A 22 -19.14 1.53 12.84
N LEU A 23 -19.45 1.45 11.54
CA LEU A 23 -18.85 2.31 10.52
C LEU A 23 -19.28 3.77 10.66
N GLU A 24 -20.51 4.04 11.11
CA GLU A 24 -20.97 5.40 11.42
C GLU A 24 -20.16 6.00 12.57
N ARG A 25 -19.97 5.26 13.68
CA ARG A 25 -19.10 5.67 14.78
C ARG A 25 -17.67 5.91 14.32
N TYR A 26 -17.11 4.98 13.56
CA TYR A 26 -15.77 5.13 12.99
C TYR A 26 -15.65 6.38 12.11
N GLY A 27 -16.65 6.65 11.27
CA GLY A 27 -16.75 7.87 10.46
C GLY A 27 -16.87 9.15 11.29
N ASP A 28 -17.63 9.13 12.38
CA ASP A 28 -17.74 10.26 13.33
C ASP A 28 -16.40 10.60 13.96
N ILE A 29 -15.61 9.59 14.31
CA ILE A 29 -14.25 9.77 14.84
C ILE A 29 -13.31 10.30 13.75
N LEU A 30 -13.31 9.70 12.55
CA LEU A 30 -12.52 10.16 11.40
C LEU A 30 -12.73 11.65 11.07
N ARG A 31 -13.96 12.17 11.20
CA ARG A 31 -14.26 13.59 10.93
C ARG A 31 -13.54 14.55 11.88
N GLN A 32 -13.01 14.09 13.01
CA GLN A 32 -12.21 14.90 13.92
C GLN A 32 -10.77 15.11 13.41
N TYR A 33 -10.32 14.34 12.42
CA TYR A 33 -8.96 14.38 11.88
C TYR A 33 -8.93 14.66 10.36
N PRO A 34 -9.48 15.80 9.90
CA PRO A 34 -9.59 16.10 8.46
C PRO A 34 -8.23 16.18 7.75
N TYR A 35 -7.16 16.51 8.48
CA TYR A 35 -5.80 16.61 7.96
C TYR A 35 -5.23 15.27 7.45
N LEU A 36 -5.79 14.12 7.83
CA LEU A 36 -5.36 12.81 7.32
C LEU A 36 -5.65 12.64 5.82
N LEU A 37 -6.58 13.41 5.26
CA LEU A 37 -6.85 13.46 3.81
C LEU A 37 -5.79 14.25 3.03
N GLU A 38 -4.94 14.99 3.74
CA GLU A 38 -3.99 15.96 3.20
C GLU A 38 -2.53 15.54 3.40
N GLY A 39 -2.23 14.24 3.35
CA GLY A 39 -0.86 13.74 3.57
C GLY A 39 -0.56 13.44 5.02
N TRP A 40 0.70 13.63 5.40
CA TRP A 40 1.20 13.39 6.75
C TRP A 40 1.33 14.69 7.55
N ASP A 41 0.31 15.54 7.48
CA ASP A 41 0.25 16.79 8.26
C ASP A 41 -0.32 16.58 9.66
N LEU A 42 0.43 15.82 10.47
CA LEU A 42 0.07 15.58 11.86
C LEU A 42 0.37 16.83 12.72
N PRO A 43 -0.50 17.18 13.70
CA PRO A 43 -0.26 18.28 14.62
C PRO A 43 0.94 17.99 15.54
N GLU A 44 1.51 19.03 16.17
CA GLU A 44 2.59 18.85 17.16
C GLU A 44 2.15 17.96 18.33
N ASP A 45 0.96 18.24 18.88
CA ASP A 45 0.31 17.39 19.88
C ASP A 45 -0.57 16.35 19.17
N ILE A 46 0.03 15.20 18.81
CA ILE A 46 -0.67 14.13 18.11
C ILE A 46 -1.69 13.45 19.06
N PRO A 47 -2.97 13.38 18.70
CA PRO A 47 -3.99 12.73 19.52
C PRO A 47 -3.68 11.25 19.79
N GLU A 48 -3.90 10.79 21.03
CA GLU A 48 -3.66 9.38 21.42
C GLU A 48 -4.43 8.39 20.54
N ASP A 49 -5.65 8.74 20.13
CA ASP A 49 -6.48 7.93 19.22
C ASP A 49 -5.79 7.62 17.88
N LEU A 50 -4.85 8.46 17.42
CA LEU A 50 -4.07 8.21 16.20
C LEU A 50 -2.86 7.30 16.46
N LEU A 51 -2.32 7.33 17.67
CA LEU A 51 -1.07 6.66 18.05
C LEU A 51 -1.29 5.27 18.63
N MET A 52 -2.40 5.07 19.32
CA MET A 52 -2.69 3.81 20.01
C MET A 52 -2.83 2.65 19.02
N PRO A 53 -2.53 1.41 19.44
CA PRO A 53 -2.79 0.22 18.65
C PRO A 53 -4.27 0.16 18.21
N PHE A 54 -4.51 -0.17 16.95
CA PHE A 54 -5.86 -0.21 16.39
C PHE A 54 -6.80 -1.16 17.15
N GLY A 55 -6.29 -2.24 17.74
CA GLY A 55 -7.08 -3.13 18.58
C GLY A 55 -7.64 -2.45 19.84
N GLU A 56 -6.85 -1.58 20.47
CA GLU A 56 -7.29 -0.77 21.62
C GLU A 56 -8.30 0.30 21.18
N PHE A 57 -8.07 0.92 20.02
CA PHE A 57 -9.01 1.87 19.43
C PHE A 57 -10.37 1.21 19.12
N VAL A 58 -10.36 -0.01 18.56
CA VAL A 58 -11.58 -0.78 18.28
C VAL A 58 -12.36 -1.09 19.57
N GLU A 59 -11.66 -1.44 20.65
CA GLU A 59 -12.28 -1.70 21.94
C GLU A 59 -12.87 -0.42 22.55
N GLN A 60 -12.09 0.68 22.55
CA GLN A 60 -12.49 1.97 23.12
C GLN A 60 -13.79 2.52 22.49
N TYR A 61 -13.98 2.30 21.19
CA TYR A 61 -15.08 2.89 20.42
C TYR A 61 -16.16 1.88 19.97
N ASP A 62 -16.11 0.64 20.47
CA ASP A 62 -17.04 -0.43 20.11
C ASP A 62 -17.15 -0.61 18.58
N LEU A 63 -16.01 -0.81 17.92
CA LEU A 63 -15.92 -0.91 16.45
C LEU A 63 -15.78 -2.35 15.95
N GLY A 64 -15.92 -3.36 16.82
CA GLY A 64 -15.65 -4.76 16.49
C GLY A 64 -16.38 -5.25 15.24
N ALA A 65 -17.65 -4.85 15.07
CA ALA A 65 -18.45 -5.21 13.89
C ALA A 65 -17.92 -4.63 12.56
N ALA A 66 -17.11 -3.57 12.59
CA ALA A 66 -16.52 -2.97 11.39
C ALA A 66 -15.17 -3.58 10.99
N VAL A 67 -14.50 -4.32 11.90
CA VAL A 67 -13.11 -4.80 11.72
C VAL A 67 -12.94 -5.69 10.49
N GLU A 68 -13.92 -6.56 10.20
CA GLU A 68 -13.88 -7.40 8.99
C GLU A 68 -13.82 -6.56 7.71
N LEU A 69 -14.64 -5.50 7.63
CA LEU A 69 -14.67 -4.66 6.45
C LEU A 69 -13.37 -3.86 6.35
N ILE A 70 -12.91 -3.32 7.48
CA ILE A 70 -11.65 -2.58 7.55
C ILE A 70 -10.50 -3.47 7.07
N SER A 71 -10.38 -4.72 7.54
CA SER A 71 -9.30 -5.62 7.13
C SER A 71 -9.35 -6.04 5.66
N ILE A 72 -10.54 -6.18 5.08
CA ILE A 72 -10.70 -6.45 3.64
C ILE A 72 -10.14 -5.28 2.81
N TYR A 73 -10.38 -4.04 3.24
CA TYR A 73 -9.95 -2.86 2.49
C TYR A 73 -8.57 -2.34 2.89
N SER A 74 -7.93 -2.91 3.91
CA SER A 74 -6.55 -2.63 4.31
C SER A 74 -5.67 -3.88 4.23
N GLN A 75 -5.89 -4.73 3.23
CA GLN A 75 -4.99 -5.86 2.96
C GLN A 75 -3.57 -5.38 2.66
N GLY A 76 -2.60 -6.22 3.01
CA GLY A 76 -1.18 -5.94 2.79
C GLY A 76 -0.54 -5.08 3.89
N VAL A 77 -1.32 -4.49 4.79
CA VAL A 77 -0.78 -3.98 6.05
C VAL A 77 -0.23 -5.13 6.90
N ARG A 78 0.61 -4.79 7.88
CA ARG A 78 1.11 -5.74 8.88
C ARG A 78 -0.02 -6.19 9.82
N ASN A 79 0.29 -6.63 11.04
CA ASN A 79 -0.74 -6.98 12.02
C ASN A 79 -1.71 -5.82 12.31
N TRP A 80 -2.96 -5.93 11.85
CA TRP A 80 -3.98 -4.89 11.99
C TRP A 80 -4.11 -4.36 13.42
N LEU A 81 -4.17 -5.24 14.43
CA LEU A 81 -4.54 -4.84 15.79
C LEU A 81 -3.40 -4.14 16.55
N ASN A 82 -2.16 -4.48 16.24
CA ASN A 82 -0.98 -3.88 16.89
C ASN A 82 -0.46 -2.65 16.14
N TYR A 83 -1.11 -2.28 15.05
CA TYR A 83 -0.69 -1.17 14.20
C TYR A 83 -1.17 0.19 14.75
N PRO A 84 -0.37 1.27 14.64
CA PRO A 84 -0.86 2.60 14.99
C PRO A 84 -2.12 2.96 14.18
N THR A 85 -3.15 3.42 14.87
CA THR A 85 -4.48 3.63 14.30
C THR A 85 -4.49 4.59 13.11
N VAL A 86 -3.59 5.58 13.08
CA VAL A 86 -3.47 6.57 12.00
C VAL A 86 -3.37 5.95 10.60
N TYR A 87 -2.67 4.82 10.45
CA TYR A 87 -2.50 4.16 9.16
C TYR A 87 -3.81 3.56 8.66
N LEU A 88 -4.56 2.89 9.53
CA LEU A 88 -5.87 2.31 9.21
C LEU A 88 -6.88 3.42 8.89
N MET A 89 -6.79 4.56 9.58
CA MET A 89 -7.62 5.75 9.31
C MET A 89 -7.31 6.42 7.97
N LYS A 90 -6.05 6.40 7.52
CA LYS A 90 -5.72 6.84 6.15
C LYS A 90 -6.20 5.85 5.10
N PHE A 91 -6.07 4.55 5.36
CA PHE A 91 -6.47 3.50 4.42
C PHE A 91 -8.00 3.45 4.23
N VAL A 92 -8.74 3.34 5.34
CA VAL A 92 -10.20 3.34 5.39
C VAL A 92 -10.69 4.74 5.72
N SER A 93 -10.33 5.70 4.88
CA SER A 93 -10.67 7.12 5.05
C SER A 93 -12.16 7.41 4.84
N LEU A 94 -12.58 8.66 5.10
CA LEU A 94 -13.94 9.12 4.79
C LEU A 94 -14.29 8.96 3.29
N ASP A 95 -13.31 9.13 2.40
CA ASP A 95 -13.51 8.91 0.96
C ASP A 95 -13.76 7.42 0.67
N MET A 96 -13.06 6.51 1.36
CA MET A 96 -13.31 5.06 1.29
C MET A 96 -14.69 4.71 1.83
N LEU A 97 -15.08 5.23 3.00
CA LEU A 97 -16.42 5.00 3.57
C LEU A 97 -17.54 5.46 2.62
N ARG A 98 -17.35 6.60 1.94
CA ARG A 98 -18.27 7.07 0.91
C ARG A 98 -18.29 6.14 -0.31
N ALA A 99 -17.14 5.66 -0.78
CA ALA A 99 -17.05 4.73 -1.90
C ALA A 99 -17.73 3.39 -1.60
N LEU A 100 -17.66 2.90 -0.35
CA LEU A 100 -18.39 1.71 0.09
C LEU A 100 -19.91 1.87 -0.03
N GLN A 101 -20.43 3.09 0.15
CA GLN A 101 -21.86 3.39 0.06
C GLN A 101 -22.31 3.69 -1.38
N THR A 102 -21.47 4.36 -2.16
CA THR A 102 -21.84 4.95 -3.46
C THR A 102 -21.23 4.25 -4.67
N GLY A 103 -20.32 3.32 -4.44
CA GLY A 103 -19.52 2.64 -5.45
C GLY A 103 -18.13 3.27 -5.64
N PHE A 104 -17.23 2.51 -6.25
CA PHE A 104 -15.88 2.94 -6.57
C PHE A 104 -15.81 3.54 -7.98
N LEU A 105 -15.02 4.59 -8.15
CA LEU A 105 -14.67 5.10 -9.47
C LEU A 105 -13.71 4.12 -10.16
N SER A 106 -14.03 3.71 -11.39
CA SER A 106 -13.22 2.80 -12.20
C SER A 106 -13.26 3.27 -13.66
N THR A 107 -12.29 2.83 -14.47
CA THR A 107 -12.30 3.08 -15.91
C THR A 107 -13.49 2.37 -16.55
N ALA A 108 -14.03 2.90 -17.66
CA ALA A 108 -15.21 2.34 -18.30
C ALA A 108 -15.02 0.89 -18.78
N ARG A 109 -13.77 0.46 -19.03
CA ARG A 109 -13.43 -0.91 -19.41
C ARG A 109 -12.91 -1.75 -18.23
N HIS A 110 -12.89 -1.21 -17.00
CA HIS A 110 -12.35 -1.87 -15.80
C HIS A 110 -10.89 -2.31 -15.93
N HIS A 111 -10.10 -1.54 -16.70
CA HIS A 111 -8.68 -1.74 -16.91
C HIS A 111 -7.95 -0.53 -16.31
N ASN A 112 -7.33 -0.75 -15.15
CA ASN A 112 -6.67 0.33 -14.41
C ASN A 112 -5.35 0.78 -15.07
N SER A 113 -4.75 -0.05 -15.95
CA SER A 113 -3.50 0.30 -16.62
C SER A 113 -3.66 1.34 -17.73
N GLU A 114 -4.87 1.57 -18.23
CA GLU A 114 -5.13 2.52 -19.35
C GLU A 114 -4.56 3.91 -19.09
N LEU A 115 -4.63 4.39 -17.85
CA LEU A 115 -4.09 5.69 -17.47
C LEU A 115 -2.56 5.72 -17.66
N TYR A 116 -1.88 4.65 -17.27
CA TYR A 116 -0.43 4.54 -17.33
C TYR A 116 0.05 4.25 -18.76
N GLU A 117 -0.72 3.51 -19.55
CA GLU A 117 -0.48 3.32 -20.98
C GLU A 117 -0.56 4.65 -21.74
N ALA A 118 -1.59 5.46 -21.46
CA ALA A 118 -1.72 6.80 -22.05
C ALA A 118 -0.60 7.75 -21.59
N ALA A 119 -0.17 7.67 -20.31
CA ALA A 119 0.96 8.45 -19.82
C ALA A 119 2.28 8.05 -20.50
N LEU A 120 2.50 6.74 -20.73
CA LEU A 120 3.66 6.25 -21.46
C LEU A 120 3.67 6.73 -22.92
N GLU A 121 2.50 6.72 -23.59
CA GLU A 121 2.36 7.25 -24.94
C GLU A 121 2.69 8.75 -25.01
N GLU A 122 2.23 9.55 -24.04
CA GLU A 122 2.54 10.98 -23.96
C GLU A 122 4.04 11.25 -23.71
N LEU A 123 4.67 10.46 -22.84
CA LEU A 123 6.11 10.60 -22.54
C LEU A 123 7.00 10.16 -23.71
N GLY A 124 6.58 9.16 -24.49
CA GLY A 124 7.34 8.65 -25.63
C GLY A 124 8.78 8.29 -25.27
N ASP A 125 9.74 8.88 -25.99
CA ASP A 125 11.18 8.61 -25.82
C ASP A 125 11.76 9.16 -24.49
N ASP A 126 11.04 10.01 -23.77
CA ASP A 126 11.46 10.50 -22.44
C ASP A 126 11.32 9.41 -21.36
N ALA A 127 10.52 8.36 -21.61
CA ALA A 127 10.36 7.22 -20.72
C ALA A 127 11.36 6.10 -21.03
N LEU A 128 12.46 6.03 -20.27
CA LEU A 128 13.47 4.98 -20.38
C LEU A 128 13.00 3.68 -19.70
N LEU A 129 12.27 2.83 -20.42
CA LEU A 129 11.85 1.51 -19.91
C LEU A 129 13.03 0.54 -19.80
N HIS A 130 12.85 -0.51 -18.98
CA HIS A 130 13.88 -1.54 -18.74
C HIS A 130 15.24 -0.97 -18.31
N SER A 131 15.20 0.14 -17.56
CA SER A 131 16.37 0.86 -17.09
C SER A 131 16.30 1.12 -15.59
N VAL A 132 17.46 1.36 -14.98
CA VAL A 132 17.61 1.67 -13.56
C VAL A 132 18.67 2.77 -13.40
N VAL A 133 18.45 3.66 -12.44
CA VAL A 133 19.51 4.59 -12.00
C VAL A 133 20.52 3.77 -11.20
N VAL A 134 21.76 3.70 -11.67
CA VAL A 134 22.84 2.92 -11.00
C VAL A 134 23.79 3.79 -10.18
N ASN A 135 23.78 5.10 -10.43
CA ASN A 135 24.54 6.06 -9.65
C ASN A 135 23.94 7.46 -9.80
N ALA A 136 23.91 8.22 -8.72
CA ALA A 136 23.44 9.60 -8.69
C ALA A 136 24.48 10.50 -8.03
N CYS A 137 24.51 11.75 -8.45
CA CYS A 137 25.26 12.82 -7.81
C CYS A 137 24.33 14.02 -7.75
N ARG A 138 23.78 14.28 -6.56
CA ARG A 138 22.79 15.31 -6.23
C ARG A 138 23.40 16.33 -5.26
N GLU A 139 24.45 17.03 -5.67
CA GLU A 139 25.06 18.05 -4.81
C GLU A 139 24.07 19.21 -4.56
N ASP A 140 24.06 19.75 -3.35
CA ASP A 140 23.08 20.74 -2.89
C ASP A 140 22.98 21.94 -3.85
N ASP A 141 21.75 22.26 -4.27
CA ASP A 141 21.42 23.35 -5.20
C ASP A 141 22.10 23.29 -6.59
N GLU A 142 22.87 22.23 -6.89
CA GLU A 142 23.54 22.03 -8.17
C GLU A 142 22.74 21.14 -9.14
N MET A 143 23.25 21.06 -10.37
CA MET A 143 22.70 20.17 -11.39
C MET A 143 23.00 18.71 -11.02
N HIS A 144 21.94 17.91 -10.92
CA HIS A 144 22.06 16.49 -10.66
C HIS A 144 22.60 15.76 -11.89
N ARG A 145 23.39 14.72 -11.64
CA ARG A 145 23.87 13.78 -12.66
C ARG A 145 23.45 12.37 -12.28
N LEU A 146 22.64 11.74 -13.13
CA LEU A 146 22.13 10.39 -12.93
C LEU A 146 22.68 9.49 -14.04
N MET A 147 23.44 8.46 -13.66
CA MET A 147 23.81 7.38 -14.57
C MET A 147 22.67 6.37 -14.61
N VAL A 148 22.07 6.21 -15.79
CA VAL A 148 21.01 5.25 -16.04
C VAL A 148 21.56 4.12 -16.90
N GLU A 149 21.29 2.88 -16.50
CA GLU A 149 21.68 1.67 -17.23
C GLU A 149 20.43 0.89 -17.64
N SER A 150 20.37 0.50 -18.91
CA SER A 150 19.36 -0.40 -19.45
C SER A 150 19.82 -1.85 -19.35
N THR A 151 18.85 -2.76 -19.26
CA THR A 151 19.08 -4.22 -19.27
C THR A 151 19.85 -4.74 -20.51
N ASP A 152 19.89 -3.98 -21.61
CA ASP A 152 20.67 -4.31 -22.81
C ASP A 152 22.12 -3.77 -22.79
N GLY A 153 22.51 -3.10 -21.71
CA GLY A 153 23.82 -2.49 -21.53
C GLY A 153 23.95 -1.08 -22.11
N THR A 154 22.87 -0.47 -22.60
CA THR A 154 22.87 0.95 -22.97
C THR A 154 22.97 1.83 -21.72
N HIS A 155 23.72 2.93 -21.79
CA HIS A 155 23.92 3.85 -20.68
C HIS A 155 23.57 5.28 -21.09
N TRP A 156 22.96 6.03 -20.17
CA TRP A 156 22.68 7.46 -20.31
C TRP A 156 23.24 8.22 -19.11
N MET A 157 23.79 9.40 -19.38
CA MET A 157 24.02 10.41 -18.36
C MET A 157 22.89 11.43 -18.45
N ILE A 158 22.04 11.47 -17.44
CA ILE A 158 20.95 12.43 -17.35
C ILE A 158 21.39 13.59 -16.46
N GLU A 159 21.36 14.79 -17.02
CA GLU A 159 21.56 16.04 -16.28
C GLU A 159 20.21 16.66 -15.95
N ALA A 160 19.94 16.93 -14.68
CA ALA A 160 18.65 17.41 -14.22
C ALA A 160 18.80 18.49 -13.14
N ASN A 161 18.01 19.56 -13.24
CA ASN A 161 17.96 20.59 -12.17
C ASN A 161 17.14 20.13 -10.96
N THR A 162 16.35 19.06 -11.10
CA THR A 162 15.42 18.59 -10.09
C THR A 162 15.18 17.10 -10.30
N THR A 163 15.11 16.34 -9.21
CA THR A 163 14.78 14.91 -9.24
C THR A 163 13.46 14.67 -8.51
N ILE A 164 12.59 13.85 -9.10
CA ILE A 164 11.38 13.35 -8.44
C ILE A 164 11.54 11.86 -8.25
N LEU A 165 11.54 11.39 -7.00
CA LEU A 165 11.53 9.98 -6.67
C LEU A 165 10.09 9.51 -6.49
N ALA A 166 9.62 8.65 -7.40
CA ALA A 166 8.29 8.05 -7.38
C ALA A 166 8.35 6.53 -7.08
N ALA A 167 9.26 6.13 -6.20
CA ALA A 167 9.51 4.74 -5.81
C ALA A 167 9.64 4.62 -4.29
N PRO A 168 9.33 3.44 -3.70
CA PRO A 168 9.58 3.18 -2.29
C PRO A 168 11.06 3.39 -1.95
N PRO A 169 11.42 4.21 -0.95
CA PRO A 169 12.80 4.48 -0.60
C PRO A 169 13.39 3.33 0.22
N THR A 170 13.52 2.15 -0.39
CA THR A 170 14.13 0.97 0.23
C THR A 170 14.70 0.01 -0.82
N GLY A 171 15.56 -0.91 -0.38
CA GLY A 171 16.17 -1.92 -1.24
C GLY A 171 16.96 -1.31 -2.40
N HIS A 172 16.91 -1.98 -3.55
CA HIS A 172 17.70 -1.65 -4.74
C HIS A 172 17.46 -0.24 -5.29
N VAL A 173 16.31 0.38 -5.00
CA VAL A 173 16.04 1.77 -5.39
C VAL A 173 17.06 2.71 -4.77
N LEU A 174 17.51 2.43 -3.54
CA LEU A 174 18.47 3.27 -2.82
C LEU A 174 19.92 3.05 -3.29
N ASP A 175 20.25 1.89 -3.86
CA ASP A 175 21.62 1.55 -4.28
C ASP A 175 22.16 2.51 -5.34
N GLY A 176 21.28 3.04 -6.20
CA GLY A 176 21.62 4.02 -7.23
C GLY A 176 21.54 5.47 -6.78
N LEU A 177 21.08 5.74 -5.55
CA LEU A 177 20.90 7.10 -5.02
C LEU A 177 22.04 7.45 -4.07
N ASP A 178 22.56 8.67 -4.18
CA ASP A 178 23.53 9.23 -3.25
C ASP A 178 22.79 9.83 -2.04
N LEU A 179 22.28 8.98 -1.16
CA LEU A 179 21.59 9.44 0.04
C LEU A 179 22.53 10.22 0.96
N ASP A 180 22.06 11.33 1.53
CA ASP A 180 22.73 11.97 2.65
C ASP A 180 22.35 11.33 3.99
N GLU A 181 22.92 11.86 5.09
CA GLU A 181 22.62 11.37 6.44
C GLU A 181 21.16 11.57 6.83
N PHE A 182 20.52 12.65 6.38
CA PHE A 182 19.14 12.98 6.70
C PHE A 182 18.17 12.02 6.03
N GLU A 183 18.29 11.84 4.71
CA GLU A 183 17.55 10.85 3.92
C GLU A 183 17.71 9.45 4.52
N SER A 184 18.95 9.02 4.76
CA SER A 184 19.26 7.69 5.31
C SER A 184 18.64 7.47 6.69
N SER A 185 18.66 8.49 7.55
CA SER A 185 18.09 8.42 8.90
C SER A 185 16.57 8.26 8.88
N LEU A 186 15.87 8.83 7.90
CA LEU A 186 14.43 8.67 7.75
C LEU A 186 14.09 7.33 7.10
N PHE A 187 14.74 7.00 5.99
CA PHE A 187 14.36 5.81 5.21
C PHE A 187 14.60 4.51 5.96
N SER A 188 15.60 4.47 6.83
CA SER A 188 15.89 3.31 7.68
C SER A 188 14.85 3.04 8.79
N GLN A 189 13.97 3.99 9.09
CA GLN A 189 12.91 3.80 10.10
C GLN A 189 11.66 3.13 9.55
N PHE A 190 11.49 3.12 8.23
CA PHE A 190 10.32 2.52 7.61
C PHE A 190 10.27 1.01 7.84
N ILE A 191 9.10 0.56 8.23
CA ILE A 191 8.65 -0.83 8.22
C ILE A 191 7.53 -0.96 7.18
N TYR A 192 7.25 -2.18 6.74
CA TYR A 192 6.23 -2.44 5.73
C TYR A 192 5.71 -3.86 5.82
N GLY A 193 4.56 -4.11 5.22
CA GLY A 193 4.04 -5.45 4.99
C GLY A 193 4.51 -6.03 3.66
N HIS A 194 4.29 -7.33 3.51
CA HIS A 194 4.50 -8.04 2.27
C HIS A 194 3.16 -8.51 1.70
N TYR A 195 2.78 -7.98 0.54
CA TYR A 195 1.53 -8.33 -0.12
C TYR A 195 1.80 -8.97 -1.46
N TYR A 196 1.22 -10.15 -1.67
CA TYR A 196 1.39 -10.91 -2.91
C TYR A 196 0.02 -11.12 -3.55
N ALA A 197 -0.03 -10.87 -4.86
CA ALA A 197 -1.22 -11.09 -5.66
C ALA A 197 -1.03 -12.32 -6.56
N GLY A 198 -2.04 -13.18 -6.63
CA GLY A 198 -2.07 -14.33 -7.51
C GLY A 198 -3.36 -14.38 -8.33
N LEU A 199 -3.26 -14.92 -9.54
CA LEU A 199 -4.41 -15.42 -10.29
C LEU A 199 -4.28 -16.94 -10.37
N VAL A 200 -5.32 -17.65 -9.93
CA VAL A 200 -5.33 -19.11 -9.89
C VAL A 200 -6.58 -19.65 -10.58
N ARG A 201 -6.43 -20.78 -11.26
CA ARG A 201 -7.53 -21.64 -11.68
C ARG A 201 -7.59 -22.81 -10.70
N VAL A 202 -8.76 -23.06 -10.13
CA VAL A 202 -8.96 -24.12 -9.13
C VAL A 202 -10.22 -24.89 -9.47
N ASP A 203 -10.07 -26.12 -9.92
CA ASP A 203 -11.20 -27.01 -10.15
C ASP A 203 -11.95 -27.23 -8.83
N GLY A 204 -13.29 -27.23 -8.87
CA GLY A 204 -14.14 -27.43 -7.69
C GLY A 204 -14.26 -26.24 -6.74
N CYS A 205 -13.62 -25.10 -7.04
CA CYS A 205 -13.87 -23.85 -6.34
C CYS A 205 -15.27 -23.29 -6.74
N PRO A 206 -16.08 -22.80 -5.79
CA PRO A 206 -17.41 -22.28 -6.08
C PRO A 206 -17.38 -21.06 -7.02
N GLU A 207 -18.16 -21.11 -8.10
CA GLU A 207 -18.29 -19.97 -9.01
C GLU A 207 -18.94 -18.76 -8.31
N GLY A 208 -18.35 -17.58 -8.51
CA GLY A 208 -18.91 -16.31 -8.03
C GLY A 208 -18.85 -16.10 -6.50
N VAL A 209 -18.23 -17.01 -5.75
CA VAL A 209 -18.11 -16.90 -4.29
C VAL A 209 -16.76 -16.30 -3.91
N GLN A 210 -16.80 -15.17 -3.23
CA GLN A 210 -15.66 -14.65 -2.48
C GLN A 210 -15.50 -15.42 -1.18
N ILE A 211 -14.31 -15.95 -0.92
CA ILE A 211 -13.94 -16.64 0.32
C ILE A 211 -12.94 -15.76 1.05
N VAL A 212 -13.20 -15.45 2.32
CA VAL A 212 -12.35 -14.61 3.15
C VAL A 212 -11.84 -15.43 4.32
N ASN A 213 -10.53 -15.35 4.59
CA ASN A 213 -9.92 -16.10 5.68
C ASN A 213 -10.23 -15.43 7.03
N ARG A 214 -10.82 -16.18 7.96
CA ARG A 214 -11.21 -15.71 9.29
C ARG A 214 -10.85 -16.75 10.33
N GLY A 215 -10.19 -16.35 11.41
CA GLY A 215 -9.88 -17.29 12.49
C GLY A 215 -11.06 -17.49 13.43
N SER A 216 -11.47 -18.73 13.70
CA SER A 216 -12.65 -19.03 14.53
C SER A 216 -12.45 -18.70 16.02
N ASP A 217 -11.21 -18.77 16.51
CA ASP A 217 -10.81 -18.44 17.89
C ASP A 217 -9.78 -17.30 17.93
N ARG A 218 -10.06 -16.22 17.18
CA ARG A 218 -9.17 -15.06 17.07
C ARG A 218 -9.91 -13.76 17.38
N PRO A 219 -9.22 -12.75 17.96
CA PRO A 219 -9.81 -11.43 18.17
C PRO A 219 -10.37 -10.85 16.87
N TYR A 220 -11.64 -10.46 16.90
CA TYR A 220 -12.38 -9.93 15.74
C TYR A 220 -12.37 -10.87 14.51
N SER A 221 -12.12 -12.16 14.73
CA SER A 221 -12.01 -13.19 13.70
C SER A 221 -10.92 -12.95 12.65
N LEU A 222 -9.93 -12.12 12.94
CA LEU A 222 -8.82 -11.86 12.01
C LEU A 222 -7.87 -13.08 11.93
N PRO A 223 -7.35 -13.41 10.74
CA PRO A 223 -6.38 -14.49 10.59
C PRO A 223 -4.98 -14.04 11.08
N PHE A 224 -4.08 -15.00 11.30
CA PHE A 224 -2.66 -14.69 11.47
C PHE A 224 -1.92 -14.69 10.14
N LEU A 225 -0.94 -13.81 10.03
CA LEU A 225 -0.01 -13.79 8.91
C LEU A 225 1.15 -14.77 9.17
N PRO A 226 1.72 -15.42 8.13
CA PRO A 226 1.35 -15.27 6.73
C PRO A 226 0.18 -16.18 6.33
N CYS A 227 -0.73 -15.69 5.49
CA CYS A 227 -1.88 -16.47 4.98
C CYS A 227 -2.50 -15.85 3.73
N ILE A 228 -3.34 -16.64 3.03
CA ILE A 228 -4.35 -16.07 2.14
C ILE A 228 -5.27 -15.17 2.99
N LEU A 229 -5.39 -13.91 2.59
CA LEU A 229 -6.32 -12.95 3.18
C LEU A 229 -7.71 -13.12 2.60
N MET A 230 -7.79 -13.28 1.29
CA MET A 230 -9.03 -13.55 0.58
C MET A 230 -8.78 -14.16 -0.81
N MET A 231 -9.79 -14.89 -1.27
CA MET A 231 -9.96 -15.33 -2.66
C MET A 231 -11.25 -14.72 -3.21
N TYR A 232 -11.20 -14.16 -4.41
CA TYR A 232 -12.38 -13.57 -5.04
C TYR A 232 -12.48 -13.86 -6.53
N PRO A 233 -13.70 -14.00 -7.07
CA PRO A 233 -13.90 -14.27 -8.48
C PRO A 233 -13.45 -13.09 -9.33
N THR A 234 -12.88 -13.40 -10.49
CA THR A 234 -12.57 -12.41 -11.52
C THR A 234 -13.68 -12.38 -12.58
N ALA A 235 -13.55 -11.46 -13.55
CA ALA A 235 -14.43 -11.46 -14.73
C ALA A 235 -14.20 -12.67 -15.67
N VAL A 236 -13.11 -13.42 -15.48
CA VAL A 236 -12.79 -14.62 -16.27
C VAL A 236 -13.33 -15.85 -15.52
N PRO A 237 -14.29 -16.61 -16.12
CA PRO A 237 -14.85 -17.79 -15.48
C PRO A 237 -13.77 -18.82 -15.09
N GLY A 238 -13.89 -19.35 -13.87
CA GLY A 238 -12.96 -20.33 -13.30
C GLY A 238 -11.61 -19.75 -12.86
N VAL A 239 -11.42 -18.43 -12.90
CA VAL A 239 -10.21 -17.76 -12.41
C VAL A 239 -10.53 -16.94 -11.17
N MET A 240 -9.79 -17.22 -10.10
CA MET A 240 -9.86 -16.53 -8.82
C MET A 240 -8.62 -15.66 -8.64
N ALA A 241 -8.81 -14.46 -8.11
CA ALA A 241 -7.73 -13.66 -7.57
C ALA A 241 -7.49 -14.04 -6.10
N VAL A 242 -6.23 -14.06 -5.69
CA VAL A 242 -5.78 -14.39 -4.35
C VAL A 242 -4.94 -13.23 -3.83
N GLY A 243 -5.30 -12.71 -2.66
CA GLY A 243 -4.45 -11.82 -1.89
C GLY A 243 -3.80 -12.59 -0.76
N TYR A 244 -2.46 -12.56 -0.68
CA TYR A 244 -1.68 -13.22 0.37
C TYR A 244 -0.85 -12.17 1.12
N GLY A 245 -0.88 -12.22 2.45
CA GLY A 245 -0.16 -11.26 3.30
C GLY A 245 0.91 -11.96 4.14
N SER A 246 2.01 -11.28 4.41
CA SER A 246 3.05 -11.70 5.34
C SER A 246 3.67 -10.49 6.05
N GLU A 247 4.16 -10.70 7.27
CA GLU A 247 5.01 -9.71 7.96
C GLU A 247 6.48 -9.80 7.57
N GLU A 248 6.91 -10.95 7.07
CA GLU A 248 8.29 -11.23 6.68
C GLU A 248 8.39 -11.51 5.18
N PRO A 249 9.53 -11.20 4.54
CA PRO A 249 9.74 -11.46 3.12
C PRO A 249 9.70 -12.97 2.84
N MET A 250 9.07 -13.35 1.73
CA MET A 250 8.97 -14.72 1.26
C MET A 250 9.30 -14.78 -0.23
N THR A 251 9.93 -15.86 -0.69
CA THR A 251 10.16 -16.08 -2.12
C THR A 251 8.86 -16.45 -2.82
N GLU A 252 8.80 -16.26 -4.14
CA GLU A 252 7.65 -16.66 -4.96
C GLU A 252 7.29 -18.15 -4.74
N GLU A 253 8.28 -19.05 -4.65
CA GLU A 253 8.05 -20.48 -4.41
C GLU A 253 7.43 -20.74 -3.02
N GLN A 254 7.89 -20.02 -1.99
CA GLN A 254 7.35 -20.15 -0.63
C GLN A 254 5.89 -19.69 -0.59
N VAL A 255 5.58 -18.54 -1.19
CA VAL A 255 4.21 -18.00 -1.22
C VAL A 255 3.29 -18.90 -2.04
N LYS A 256 3.72 -19.34 -3.23
CA LYS A 256 2.93 -20.28 -4.05
C LYS A 256 2.67 -21.60 -3.33
N GLY A 257 3.67 -22.14 -2.64
CA GLY A 257 3.52 -23.34 -1.82
C GLY A 257 2.50 -23.17 -0.69
N ALA A 258 2.56 -22.06 0.03
CA ALA A 258 1.61 -21.74 1.10
C ALA A 258 0.18 -21.52 0.56
N ILE A 259 0.02 -20.83 -0.57
CA ILE A 259 -1.28 -20.66 -1.24
C ILE A 259 -1.87 -22.02 -1.64
N VAL A 260 -1.05 -22.95 -2.13
CA VAL A 260 -1.51 -24.32 -2.45
C VAL A 260 -2.02 -25.02 -1.19
N GLU A 261 -1.25 -24.97 -0.09
CA GLU A 261 -1.64 -25.57 1.18
C GLU A 261 -2.96 -24.99 1.71
N ASP A 262 -3.09 -23.67 1.69
CA ASP A 262 -4.28 -22.92 2.09
C ASP A 262 -5.52 -23.31 1.25
N ILE A 263 -5.39 -23.33 -0.09
CA ILE A 263 -6.48 -23.70 -1.00
C ILE A 263 -6.88 -25.16 -0.78
N LEU A 264 -5.93 -26.09 -0.75
CA LEU A 264 -6.23 -27.51 -0.50
C LEU A 264 -6.83 -27.73 0.91
N GLY A 265 -6.49 -26.85 1.86
CA GLY A 265 -7.07 -26.80 3.20
C GLY A 265 -8.59 -26.60 3.20
N LEU A 266 -9.15 -25.90 2.21
CA LEU A 266 -10.59 -25.70 2.05
C LEU A 266 -11.38 -27.03 1.91
N ARG A 267 -10.72 -28.14 1.58
CA ARG A 267 -11.35 -29.48 1.64
C ARG A 267 -11.91 -29.82 3.02
N ARG A 268 -11.30 -29.29 4.09
CA ARG A 268 -11.82 -29.44 5.47
C ARG A 268 -13.17 -28.73 5.67
N ALA A 269 -13.40 -27.64 4.95
CA ALA A 269 -14.67 -26.92 4.90
C ALA A 269 -15.71 -27.55 3.96
N GLY A 270 -15.40 -28.70 3.34
CA GLY A 270 -16.32 -29.44 2.47
C GLY A 270 -16.23 -29.07 0.99
N TYR A 271 -15.25 -28.26 0.59
CA TYR A 271 -14.99 -27.96 -0.82
C TYR A 271 -14.28 -29.12 -1.53
N ASP A 272 -14.66 -29.43 -2.77
CA ASP A 272 -13.98 -30.44 -3.60
C ASP A 272 -12.90 -29.81 -4.51
N VAL A 273 -12.03 -29.00 -3.89
CA VAL A 273 -11.02 -28.24 -4.65
C VAL A 273 -9.86 -29.12 -5.10
N GLY A 274 -9.42 -28.92 -6.35
CA GLY A 274 -8.22 -29.51 -6.94
C GLY A 274 -6.94 -28.73 -6.63
N ASP A 275 -5.81 -29.19 -7.18
CA ASP A 275 -4.55 -28.45 -7.12
C ASP A 275 -4.68 -27.15 -7.93
N PRO A 276 -4.30 -25.97 -7.38
CA PRO A 276 -4.43 -24.71 -8.07
C PRO A 276 -3.38 -24.56 -9.19
N GLU A 277 -3.80 -24.11 -10.36
CA GLU A 277 -2.91 -23.67 -11.45
C GLU A 277 -2.69 -22.15 -11.32
N PHE A 278 -1.44 -21.73 -11.14
CA PHE A 278 -1.09 -20.30 -11.16
C PHE A 278 -1.03 -19.76 -12.58
N LEU A 279 -1.86 -18.77 -12.88
CA LEU A 279 -1.90 -18.06 -14.15
C LEU A 279 -1.04 -16.79 -14.13
N ALA A 280 -0.95 -16.15 -12.97
CA ALA A 280 -0.10 -14.99 -12.73
C ALA A 280 0.26 -14.88 -11.24
N PHE A 281 1.37 -14.21 -10.97
CA PHE A 281 1.84 -13.90 -9.62
C PHE A 281 2.57 -12.57 -9.65
N ALA A 282 2.42 -11.77 -8.60
CA ALA A 282 3.17 -10.54 -8.40
C ALA A 282 3.45 -10.32 -6.92
N ASP A 283 4.67 -9.88 -6.63
CA ASP A 283 5.04 -9.32 -5.32
C ASP A 283 4.79 -7.80 -5.36
N HIS A 284 3.93 -7.32 -4.46
CA HIS A 284 3.62 -5.91 -4.27
C HIS A 284 4.34 -5.31 -3.05
N SER A 285 5.41 -5.96 -2.57
CA SER A 285 6.27 -5.47 -1.50
C SER A 285 7.28 -4.43 -2.01
N PRO A 286 7.68 -3.44 -1.18
CA PRO A 286 7.14 -3.14 0.14
C PRO A 286 5.71 -2.58 0.05
N PHE A 287 4.80 -3.09 0.89
CA PHE A 287 3.42 -2.61 0.93
C PHE A 287 3.17 -1.78 2.19
N GLU A 288 2.56 -0.61 2.01
CA GLU A 288 2.18 0.33 3.08
C GLU A 288 3.36 0.64 4.03
N MET A 289 4.29 1.47 3.55
CA MET A 289 5.44 1.89 4.34
C MET A 289 5.00 2.81 5.48
N SER A 290 5.39 2.45 6.69
CA SER A 290 4.97 3.08 7.93
C SER A 290 6.10 3.12 8.96
N VAL A 291 5.85 3.74 10.11
CA VAL A 291 6.72 3.73 11.27
C VAL A 291 5.94 3.43 12.56
N GLY A 292 6.63 2.91 13.57
CA GLY A 292 6.02 2.64 14.88
C GLY A 292 5.71 3.93 15.67
N ARG A 293 4.84 3.80 16.68
CA ARG A 293 4.41 4.89 17.57
C ARG A 293 5.54 5.82 18.00
N LYS A 294 6.65 5.26 18.51
CA LYS A 294 7.79 6.03 19.02
C LYS A 294 8.37 6.98 17.98
N ALA A 295 8.49 6.55 16.73
CA ALA A 295 9.01 7.39 15.64
C ALA A 295 8.03 8.50 15.28
N ILE A 296 6.71 8.22 15.31
CA ILE A 296 5.67 9.24 15.11
C ILE A 296 5.78 10.31 16.20
N GLU A 297 5.87 9.91 17.47
CA GLU A 297 6.03 10.80 18.63
C GLU A 297 7.35 11.60 18.57
N ASP A 298 8.42 11.00 18.05
CA ASP A 298 9.72 11.65 17.87
C ASP A 298 9.76 12.62 16.66
N GLY A 299 8.64 12.82 15.96
CA GLY A 299 8.50 13.81 14.90
C GLY A 299 8.83 13.29 13.50
N PHE A 300 8.85 11.97 13.28
CA PHE A 300 9.19 11.37 11.98
C PHE A 300 8.48 12.04 10.79
N TYR A 301 7.16 12.24 10.88
CA TYR A 301 6.39 12.83 9.78
C TYR A 301 6.62 14.33 9.59
N HIS A 302 6.98 15.04 10.65
CA HIS A 302 7.42 16.42 10.54
C HIS A 302 8.75 16.51 9.77
N ASP A 303 9.68 15.60 10.05
CA ASP A 303 10.96 15.52 9.34
C ASP A 303 10.80 14.98 7.92
N LEU A 304 9.90 14.01 7.69
CA LEU A 304 9.59 13.48 6.36
C LEU A 304 9.14 14.58 5.39
N LYS A 305 8.37 15.57 5.86
CA LYS A 305 7.98 16.72 5.04
C LYS A 305 9.16 17.59 4.59
N LYS A 306 10.22 17.67 5.41
CA LYS A 306 11.41 18.48 5.08
C LYS A 306 12.16 17.91 3.88
N LEU A 307 11.91 16.66 3.50
CA LEU A 307 12.43 16.08 2.26
C LEU A 307 11.93 16.81 1.00
N GLN A 308 10.77 17.46 1.03
CA GLN A 308 10.21 18.08 -0.17
C GLN A 308 11.01 19.32 -0.58
N GLY A 309 11.86 19.16 -1.60
CA GLY A 309 12.79 20.17 -2.10
C GLY A 309 14.19 20.07 -1.50
N HIS A 310 14.43 19.12 -0.58
CA HIS A 310 15.76 18.86 -0.04
C HIS A 310 16.70 18.42 -1.16
N ARG A 311 17.82 19.11 -1.35
CA ARG A 311 18.79 18.85 -2.44
C ARG A 311 18.11 18.79 -3.80
N ASN A 312 17.23 19.76 -4.09
CA ASN A 312 16.40 19.80 -5.30
C ASN A 312 15.69 18.46 -5.62
N THR A 313 15.36 17.67 -4.59
CA THR A 313 14.71 16.37 -4.72
C THR A 313 13.31 16.43 -4.12
N TYR A 314 12.36 15.80 -4.80
CA TYR A 314 10.97 15.68 -4.38
C TYR A 314 10.57 14.22 -4.34
N TYR A 315 9.65 13.88 -3.44
CA TYR A 315 9.30 12.48 -3.21
C TYR A 315 7.78 12.30 -3.29
N VAL A 316 7.34 11.33 -4.07
CA VAL A 316 5.93 11.07 -4.34
C VAL A 316 5.65 9.57 -4.33
N GLY A 317 4.36 9.22 -4.26
CA GLY A 317 3.92 7.82 -4.28
C GLY A 317 3.37 7.36 -2.94
N ALA A 318 3.16 6.04 -2.83
CA ALA A 318 2.44 5.44 -1.70
C ALA A 318 3.11 5.72 -0.34
N THR A 319 4.45 5.70 -0.27
CA THR A 319 5.20 5.97 0.97
C THR A 319 4.93 7.36 1.56
N PHE A 320 4.71 8.35 0.71
CA PHE A 320 4.51 9.76 1.12
C PHE A 320 3.03 10.11 1.29
N GLU A 321 2.13 9.15 1.02
CA GLU A 321 0.71 9.20 1.27
C GLU A 321 0.25 7.87 1.90
N TYR A 322 -0.56 7.09 1.18
CA TYR A 322 -0.91 5.71 1.42
C TYR A 322 -1.12 5.06 0.04
N PRO A 323 -1.20 3.71 -0.10
CA PRO A 323 -1.29 3.04 -1.40
C PRO A 323 -2.69 3.16 -2.05
N GLY A 324 -3.21 4.38 -2.19
CA GLY A 324 -4.44 4.72 -2.90
C GLY A 324 -4.16 5.65 -4.07
N SER A 325 -4.46 5.20 -5.30
CA SER A 325 -4.14 5.96 -6.53
C SER A 325 -4.68 7.40 -6.50
N SER A 326 -5.95 7.60 -6.13
CA SER A 326 -6.55 8.95 -6.06
C SER A 326 -5.85 9.88 -5.06
N ALA A 327 -5.38 9.34 -3.93
CA ALA A 327 -4.67 10.12 -2.92
C ALA A 327 -3.27 10.51 -3.39
N ILE A 328 -2.57 9.58 -4.05
CA ILE A 328 -1.26 9.83 -4.65
C ILE A 328 -1.36 10.94 -5.71
N TRP A 329 -2.33 10.86 -6.64
CA TRP A 329 -2.53 11.91 -7.64
C TRP A 329 -2.85 13.27 -7.01
N ARG A 330 -3.68 13.31 -5.96
CA ARG A 330 -3.99 14.53 -5.22
C ARG A 330 -2.75 15.11 -4.52
N ALA A 331 -1.86 14.27 -4.01
CA ALA A 331 -0.60 14.71 -3.41
C ALA A 331 0.36 15.27 -4.46
N VAL A 332 0.48 14.61 -5.61
CA VAL A 332 1.26 15.09 -6.75
C VAL A 332 0.76 16.46 -7.20
N ASP A 333 -0.56 16.63 -7.38
CA ASP A 333 -1.16 17.92 -7.79
C ASP A 333 -0.83 19.06 -6.82
N ARG A 334 -0.82 18.79 -5.51
CA ARG A 334 -0.41 19.76 -4.49
C ARG A 334 1.08 20.09 -4.51
N LEU A 335 1.93 19.13 -4.89
CA LEU A 335 3.38 19.28 -4.89
C LEU A 335 3.91 19.95 -6.17
N LEU A 336 3.28 19.70 -7.32
CA LEU A 336 3.72 20.17 -8.64
C LEU A 336 4.03 21.68 -8.71
N PRO A 337 3.23 22.61 -8.13
CA PRO A 337 3.55 24.03 -8.15
C PRO A 337 4.92 24.36 -7.52
N SER A 338 5.29 23.66 -6.44
CA SER A 338 6.58 23.83 -5.77
C SER A 338 7.74 23.30 -6.64
N VAL A 339 7.53 22.16 -7.30
CA VAL A 339 8.51 21.57 -8.24
C VAL A 339 8.75 22.49 -9.43
N VAL A 340 7.69 23.02 -10.06
CA VAL A 340 7.82 23.97 -11.18
C VAL A 340 8.48 25.26 -10.71
N GLY A 341 8.16 25.70 -9.49
CA GLY A 341 8.74 26.89 -8.87
C GLY A 341 10.25 26.80 -8.62
N SER A 342 10.78 25.62 -8.25
CA SER A 342 12.23 25.43 -8.05
C SER A 342 12.99 25.51 -9.36
N ILE A 343 12.50 24.86 -10.42
CA ILE A 343 13.10 24.88 -11.76
C ILE A 343 13.23 26.32 -12.28
N GLY A 344 12.22 27.17 -12.04
CA GLY A 344 12.23 28.57 -12.44
C GLY A 344 13.24 29.46 -11.69
N ARG A 345 13.72 29.04 -10.51
CA ARG A 345 14.74 29.77 -9.73
C ARG A 345 16.14 29.43 -10.20
N SER A 346 16.43 28.18 -10.55
CA SER A 346 17.73 27.72 -11.06
C SER A 346 18.12 28.35 -12.41
N GLN A 347 17.16 28.93 -13.14
CA GLN A 347 17.41 29.61 -14.43
C GLN A 347 17.74 31.11 -14.32
N LYS A 348 17.70 31.72 -13.12
CA LYS A 348 18.12 33.12 -12.97
C LYS A 348 19.64 33.18 -12.81
N PRO A 349 20.38 33.84 -13.72
CA PRO A 349 21.79 34.09 -13.49
C PRO A 349 21.94 35.01 -12.27
N GLU A 350 22.87 34.70 -11.39
CA GLU A 350 23.38 35.66 -10.42
C GLU A 350 23.90 36.88 -11.19
N THR A 351 23.24 38.03 -10.99
CA THR A 351 23.62 39.32 -11.58
C THR A 351 24.65 40.05 -10.75
#